data_AF-A0A9W9VTU2-F1
#
_entry.id   AF-A0A9W9VTU2-F1
#
_cell.length_a   1.000
_cell.length_b   1.000
_cell.length_c   1.000
_cell.angle_alpha   90.00
_cell.angle_beta   90.00
_cell.angle_gamma   90.00
#
_symmetry.space_group_name_H-M   'P 1'
#
loop_
_entity.id
_entity.type
_entity.pdbx_description
1 polymer ?
#
loop_
_entity_poly.entity_id
_entity_poly.type
_entity_poly.pdbx_seq_one_letter_code
_entity_poly.pdbx_strand_id
1 'polypeptide(L)'
;MTGSVEDLNRAVNKAVNSTSQDVPNRADWLSNLGISLGIRFERTGSMDDLNRAIDVTEMAVNSARQDHPDWARWLNNLGNWLDKRSNRTGSIDDLNRGIGATEIAVNFVPEDHPIELVG
;
A
#
# COMPACT_ATOMS: atom_id res chain seq x y z
N MET A 1 12.65 -17.65 -15.41
CA MET A 1 11.24 -17.38 -15.79
C MET A 1 10.80 -16.09 -15.07
N THR A 2 11.05 -14.92 -15.64
CA THR A 2 10.82 -13.60 -15.01
C THR A 2 9.64 -12.83 -15.63
N GLY A 3 9.00 -13.38 -16.67
CA GLY A 3 8.01 -12.67 -17.50
C GLY A 3 6.64 -12.36 -16.87
N SER A 4 6.35 -12.74 -15.62
CA SER A 4 5.02 -12.44 -15.04
C SER A 4 4.98 -11.11 -14.28
N VAL A 5 6.01 -10.79 -13.50
CA VAL A 5 6.00 -9.62 -12.60
C VAL A 5 6.34 -8.32 -13.34
N GLU A 6 7.29 -8.37 -14.28
CA GLU A 6 7.65 -7.20 -15.10
C GLU A 6 6.54 -6.80 -16.07
N ASP A 7 5.79 -7.78 -16.57
CA ASP A 7 4.63 -7.54 -17.43
C ASP A 7 3.43 -7.02 -16.63
N LEU A 8 3.20 -7.52 -15.40
CA LEU A 8 2.25 -6.94 -14.45
C LEU A 8 2.61 -5.49 -14.11
N ASN A 9 3.88 -5.21 -13.81
CA ASN A 9 4.35 -3.84 -13.52
C ASN A 9 4.14 -2.91 -14.71
N ARG A 10 4.40 -3.39 -15.94
CA ARG A 10 4.18 -2.62 -17.17
C ARG A 10 2.69 -2.37 -17.42
N ALA A 11 1.85 -3.38 -17.19
CA ALA A 11 0.40 -3.27 -17.34
C ALA A 11 -0.19 -2.30 -16.32
N VAL A 12 0.22 -2.37 -15.06
CA VAL A 12 -0.23 -1.43 -14.02
C VAL A 12 0.24 -0.02 -14.31
N ASN A 13 1.52 0.20 -14.64
CA ASN A 13 2.02 1.53 -14.99
C ASN A 13 1.28 2.14 -16.19
N LYS A 14 0.93 1.33 -17.18
CA LYS A 14 0.16 1.79 -18.34
C LYS A 14 -1.27 2.14 -17.95
N ALA A 15 -1.93 1.33 -17.11
CA ALA A 15 -3.29 1.55 -16.63
C ALA A 15 -3.42 2.79 -15.74
N VAL A 16 -2.45 3.01 -14.83
CA VAL A 16 -2.39 4.20 -13.95
C VAL A 16 -2.25 5.49 -14.77
N ASN A 17 -1.51 5.44 -15.88
CA ASN A 17 -1.29 6.61 -16.74
C ASN A 17 -2.41 6.86 -17.77
N SER A 18 -3.33 5.91 -17.97
CA SER A 18 -4.33 5.98 -19.06
C SER A 18 -5.78 6.16 -18.60
N THR A 19 -6.07 6.22 -17.30
CA THR A 19 -7.45 6.28 -16.80
C THR A 19 -7.84 7.68 -16.31
N SER A 20 -8.82 8.25 -17.04
CA SER A 20 -9.67 9.37 -16.62
C SER A 20 -10.30 9.11 -15.25
N GLN A 21 -10.69 10.19 -14.57
CA GLN A 21 -11.12 10.31 -13.17
C GLN A 21 -12.37 9.51 -12.73
N ASP A 22 -12.45 8.20 -13.01
CA ASP A 22 -13.37 7.30 -12.31
C ASP A 22 -12.59 6.51 -11.25
N VAL A 23 -12.63 7.06 -10.04
CA VAL A 23 -11.63 6.95 -8.97
C VAL A 23 -11.67 5.69 -8.06
N PRO A 24 -12.60 4.71 -8.15
CA PRO A 24 -12.49 3.49 -7.33
C PRO A 24 -11.32 2.58 -7.72
N ASN A 25 -11.03 2.45 -9.02
CA ASN A 25 -10.18 1.35 -9.50
C ASN A 25 -8.67 1.67 -9.38
N ARG A 26 -8.28 2.95 -9.40
CA ARG A 26 -6.86 3.35 -9.40
C ARG A 26 -6.14 2.97 -8.11
N ALA A 27 -6.78 3.14 -6.97
CA ALA A 27 -6.19 2.83 -5.68
C ALA A 27 -5.91 1.33 -5.53
N ASP A 28 -6.80 0.47 -6.03
CA ASP A 28 -6.59 -0.98 -6.07
C ASP A 28 -5.38 -1.38 -6.91
N TRP A 29 -5.25 -0.83 -8.13
CA TRP A 29 -4.10 -1.09 -8.99
C TRP A 29 -2.79 -0.67 -8.35
N LEU A 30 -2.78 0.51 -7.71
CA LEU A 30 -1.62 0.99 -6.96
C LEU A 30 -1.31 0.05 -5.80
N SER A 31 -2.28 -0.33 -4.97
CA SER A 31 -2.05 -1.28 -3.87
C SER A 31 -1.48 -2.61 -4.37
N ASN A 32 -1.99 -3.15 -5.48
CA ASN A 32 -1.53 -4.41 -6.04
C ASN A 32 -0.09 -4.32 -6.57
N LEU A 33 0.28 -3.19 -7.17
CA LEU A 33 1.66 -2.91 -7.57
C LEU A 33 2.58 -2.76 -6.35
N GLY A 34 2.15 -2.06 -5.31
CA GLY A 34 2.89 -1.93 -4.05
C GLY A 34 3.20 -3.31 -3.44
N ILE A 35 2.20 -4.19 -3.36
CA ILE A 35 2.37 -5.57 -2.89
C ILE A 35 3.37 -6.35 -3.76
N SER A 36 3.23 -6.26 -5.09
CA SER A 36 4.11 -7.00 -6.02
C SER A 36 5.57 -6.55 -5.90
N LEU A 37 5.81 -5.26 -5.72
CA LEU A 37 7.14 -4.69 -5.47
C LEU A 37 7.68 -5.15 -4.12
N GLY A 38 6.86 -5.15 -3.06
CA GLY A 38 7.24 -5.66 -1.74
C GLY A 38 7.63 -7.14 -1.76
N ILE A 39 6.86 -7.99 -2.43
CA ILE A 39 7.20 -9.42 -2.64
C ILE A 39 8.51 -9.55 -3.42
N ARG A 40 8.74 -8.70 -4.43
CA ARG A 40 10.01 -8.70 -5.17
C ARG A 40 11.17 -8.31 -4.27
N PHE A 41 11.02 -7.30 -3.42
CA PHE A 41 11.99 -6.94 -2.39
C PHE A 41 12.27 -8.13 -1.46
N GLU A 42 11.27 -8.84 -0.98
CA GLU A 42 11.49 -9.99 -0.08
C GLU A 42 12.31 -11.10 -0.73
N ARG A 43 12.20 -11.26 -2.06
CA ARG A 43 12.97 -12.26 -2.81
C ARG A 43 14.36 -11.80 -3.20
N THR A 44 14.56 -10.50 -3.45
CA THR A 44 15.81 -9.96 -4.03
C THR A 44 16.65 -9.16 -3.04
N GLY A 45 16.05 -8.67 -1.95
CA GLY A 45 16.63 -7.70 -1.04
C GLY A 45 16.79 -6.29 -1.63
N SER A 46 16.22 -6.00 -2.80
CA SER A 46 16.36 -4.72 -3.52
C SER A 46 15.69 -3.56 -2.78
N MET A 47 16.48 -2.62 -2.25
CA MET A 47 15.96 -1.43 -1.57
C MET A 47 15.14 -0.53 -2.51
N ASP A 48 15.45 -0.50 -3.80
CA ASP A 48 14.68 0.26 -4.79
C ASP A 48 13.25 -0.27 -4.92
N ASP A 49 13.07 -1.59 -4.81
CA ASP A 49 11.74 -2.20 -4.84
C ASP A 49 10.94 -1.86 -3.59
N LEU A 50 11.59 -1.89 -2.43
CA LEU A 50 10.96 -1.51 -1.17
C LEU A 50 10.55 -0.04 -1.16
N ASN A 51 11.43 0.85 -1.61
CA ASN A 51 11.11 2.28 -1.71
C ASN A 51 9.93 2.52 -2.65
N ARG A 52 9.92 1.87 -3.83
CA ARG A 52 8.78 1.98 -4.76
C ARG A 52 7.50 1.35 -4.21
N ALA A 53 7.59 0.27 -3.42
CA ALA A 53 6.43 -0.32 -2.77
C ALA A 53 5.78 0.68 -1.79
N ILE A 54 6.59 1.42 -1.03
CA ILE A 54 6.15 2.48 -0.12
C ILE A 54 5.48 3.59 -0.94
N ASP A 55 6.18 4.17 -1.91
CA ASP A 55 5.68 5.31 -2.71
C ASP A 55 4.32 4.99 -3.37
N VAL A 56 4.20 3.81 -3.99
CA VAL A 56 2.98 3.41 -4.68
C VAL A 56 1.84 3.10 -3.69
N THR A 57 2.14 2.51 -2.54
CA THR A 57 1.11 2.24 -1.51
C THR A 57 0.62 3.55 -0.89
N GLU A 58 1.49 4.54 -0.68
CA GLU A 58 1.10 5.89 -0.27
C GLU A 58 0.19 6.55 -1.31
N MET A 59 0.49 6.40 -2.61
CA MET A 59 -0.39 6.88 -3.67
C MET A 59 -1.76 6.19 -3.60
N ALA A 60 -1.85 4.90 -3.28
CA ALA A 60 -3.12 4.20 -3.11
C ALA A 60 -3.94 4.80 -1.95
N VAL A 61 -3.31 4.94 -0.78
CA VAL A 61 -3.91 5.53 0.44
C VAL A 61 -4.42 6.95 0.18
N ASN A 62 -3.69 7.75 -0.61
CA ASN A 62 -4.06 9.13 -0.94
C ASN A 62 -5.06 9.25 -2.10
N SER A 63 -5.25 8.20 -2.90
CA SER A 63 -6.11 8.24 -4.09
C SER A 63 -7.59 7.95 -3.80
N ALA A 64 -7.89 7.17 -2.75
CA ALA A 64 -9.28 6.96 -2.35
C ALA A 64 -9.68 7.88 -1.20
N ARG A 65 -10.97 8.19 -1.13
CA ARG A 65 -11.56 8.80 0.06
C ARG A 65 -11.52 7.77 1.19
N GLN A 66 -11.51 8.25 2.43
CA GLN A 66 -11.50 7.39 3.63
C GLN A 66 -12.72 6.48 3.73
N ASP A 67 -13.72 6.57 2.84
CA ASP A 67 -14.89 5.70 2.81
C ASP A 67 -14.64 4.36 2.07
N HIS A 68 -13.48 4.18 1.42
CA HIS A 68 -13.21 2.97 0.65
C HIS A 68 -13.03 1.74 1.57
N PRO A 69 -13.70 0.61 1.29
CA PRO A 69 -13.65 -0.58 2.17
C PRO A 69 -12.24 -1.16 2.34
N ASP A 70 -11.37 -0.97 1.35
CA ASP A 70 -9.98 -1.43 1.38
C ASP A 70 -8.96 -0.42 1.93
N TRP A 71 -9.38 0.78 2.36
CA TRP A 71 -8.45 1.83 2.79
C TRP A 71 -7.58 1.38 3.97
N ALA A 72 -8.17 0.72 4.97
CA ALA A 72 -7.44 0.12 6.09
C ALA A 72 -6.43 -0.95 5.65
N ARG A 73 -6.77 -1.75 4.64
CA ARG A 73 -5.86 -2.77 4.08
C ARG A 73 -4.62 -2.13 3.46
N TRP A 74 -4.78 -1.00 2.75
CA TRP A 74 -3.64 -0.30 2.15
C TRP A 74 -2.77 0.40 3.20
N LEU A 75 -3.36 0.99 4.24
CA LEU A 75 -2.63 1.53 5.39
C LEU A 75 -1.82 0.46 6.12
N ASN A 76 -2.39 -0.72 6.34
CA ASN A 76 -1.65 -1.85 6.92
C ASN A 76 -0.48 -2.28 6.03
N ASN A 77 -0.66 -2.32 4.70
CA ASN A 77 0.43 -2.61 3.77
C ASN A 77 1.54 -1.54 3.84
N LEU A 78 1.17 -0.26 3.91
CA LEU A 78 2.12 0.84 4.08
C LEU A 78 2.92 0.69 5.37
N GLY A 79 2.24 0.36 6.49
CA GLY A 79 2.87 0.06 7.77
C GLY A 79 3.92 -1.05 7.66
N ASN A 80 3.57 -2.15 7.00
CA ASN A 80 4.48 -3.28 6.80
C ASN A 80 5.72 -2.92 5.95
N TRP A 81 5.56 -2.11 4.90
CA TRP A 81 6.72 -1.71 4.08
C TRP A 81 7.63 -0.74 4.82
N LEU A 82 7.07 0.20 5.57
CA LEU A 82 7.82 1.13 6.41
C LEU A 82 8.57 0.40 7.53
N ASP A 83 7.94 -0.56 8.21
CA ASP A 83 8.60 -1.41 9.21
C ASP A 83 9.76 -2.21 8.59
N LYS A 84 9.55 -2.83 7.43
CA LYS A 84 10.63 -3.52 6.70
C LYS A 84 11.78 -2.57 6.35
N ARG A 85 11.50 -1.33 5.94
CA ARG A 85 12.56 -0.35 5.62
C ARG A 85 13.28 0.11 6.88
N SER A 86 12.55 0.35 7.97
CA SER A 86 13.12 0.66 9.29
C SER A 86 14.06 -0.45 9.76
N ASN A 87 13.62 -1.71 9.72
CA ASN A 87 14.45 -2.86 10.11
C ASN A 87 15.76 -2.97 9.30
N ARG A 88 15.78 -2.48 8.05
CA ARG A 88 16.97 -2.49 7.19
C ARG A 88 17.89 -1.28 7.38
N THR A 89 17.36 -0.15 7.83
CA THR A 89 18.07 1.14 7.84
C THR A 89 18.29 1.71 9.23
N GLY A 90 17.57 1.22 10.25
CA GLY A 90 17.48 1.83 11.57
C GLY A 90 16.65 3.12 11.59
N SER A 91 15.83 3.38 10.56
CA SER A 91 15.04 4.61 10.44
C SER A 91 13.88 4.65 11.45
N ILE A 92 14.06 5.41 12.52
CA ILE A 92 13.00 5.67 13.52
C ILE A 92 11.83 6.44 12.91
N ASP A 93 12.09 7.29 11.91
CA ASP A 93 11.02 7.99 11.19
C ASP A 93 10.10 7.01 10.47
N ASP A 94 10.66 6.05 9.73
CA ASP A 94 9.85 5.03 9.07
C ASP A 94 9.09 4.16 10.07
N LEU A 95 9.71 3.82 11.21
CA LEU A 95 9.02 3.08 12.28
C LEU A 95 7.80 3.83 12.79
N ASN A 96 7.96 5.11 13.13
CA ASN A 96 6.86 5.94 13.63
C ASN A 96 5.76 6.11 12.59
N ARG A 97 6.12 6.30 11.33
CA ARG A 97 5.16 6.38 10.22
C ARG A 97 4.41 5.07 10.03
N GLY A 98 5.10 3.92 10.18
CA GLY A 98 4.48 2.60 10.09
C GLY A 98 3.50 2.32 11.24
N ILE A 99 3.85 2.74 12.45
CA ILE A 99 2.95 2.70 13.62
C ILE A 99 1.72 3.54 13.36
N GLY A 100 1.88 4.80 12.95
CA GLY A 100 0.76 5.69 12.67
C GLY A 100 -0.19 5.15 11.58
N ALA A 101 0.36 4.58 10.50
CA ALA A 101 -0.46 3.95 9.46
C ALA A 101 -1.27 2.76 10.01
N THR A 102 -0.66 1.93 10.85
CA THR A 102 -1.32 0.77 11.47
C THR A 102 -2.39 1.19 12.48
N GLU A 103 -2.13 2.22 13.29
CA GLU A 103 -3.10 2.78 14.22
C GLU A 103 -4.33 3.32 13.50
N ILE A 104 -4.14 4.04 12.38
CA ILE A 104 -5.26 4.51 11.56
C ILE A 104 -6.04 3.31 10.99
N ALA A 105 -5.36 2.27 10.50
CA ALA A 105 -6.00 1.09 9.96
C ALA A 105 -6.86 0.33 11.00
N VAL A 106 -6.37 0.19 12.23
CA VAL A 106 -7.08 -0.51 13.32
C VAL A 106 -8.32 0.26 13.79
N ASN A 107 -8.22 1.59 13.82
CA ASN A 107 -9.31 2.45 14.23
C ASN A 107 -10.28 2.79 13.09
N PHE A 108 -10.05 2.23 11.90
CA PHE A 108 -10.90 2.48 10.75
C PHE A 108 -12.24 1.74 10.88
N VAL A 109 -13.33 2.49 10.87
CA VAL A 109 -14.70 1.97 10.85
C VAL A 109 -15.37 2.52 9.58
N PRO A 110 -15.69 1.68 8.59
CA PRO A 110 -16.47 2.12 7.44
C PRO A 110 -17.85 2.62 7.91
N GLU A 111 -18.38 3.70 7.31
CA GLU A 111 -19.70 4.25 7.68
C GLU A 111 -20.85 3.23 7.58
N ASP A 112 -20.68 2.15 6.81
CA ASP A 112 -21.67 1.06 6.64
C ASP A 112 -21.46 -0.14 7.59
N HIS A 113 -20.49 -0.09 8.50
CA HIS A 113 -20.26 -1.16 9.49
C HIS A 113 -20.37 -0.62 10.92
N PRO A 114 -21.57 -0.62 11.52
CA PRO A 114 -21.69 -0.33 12.94
C PRO A 114 -21.00 -1.44 13.73
N ILE A 115 -19.82 -1.14 14.27
CA ILE A 115 -19.21 -1.95 15.31
C ILE A 115 -19.99 -1.63 16.59
N GLU A 116 -20.97 -2.46 16.93
CA GLU A 116 -21.50 -2.48 18.30
C GLU A 116 -20.37 -2.94 19.22
N LEU A 117 -19.66 -1.96 19.79
CA LEU A 117 -18.84 -2.19 20.98
C LEU A 117 -19.81 -2.43 22.14
N VAL A 118 -20.10 -3.71 22.41
CA VAL A 118 -20.80 -4.12 23.63
C VAL A 118 -19.87 -3.87 24.81
N GLY A 119 -20.23 -2.86 25.61
CA GLY A 119 -19.68 -2.62 26.95
C GLY A 119 -20.37 -3.44 28.02
#